data_AF-A0A838QAU0-F1
#
_entry.id   AF-A0A838QAU0-F1
#
_cell.length_a   1.000
_cell.length_b   1.000
_cell.length_c   1.000
_cell.angle_alpha   90.00
_cell.angle_beta   90.00
_cell.angle_gamma   90.00
#
_symmetry.space_group_name_H-M   'P 1'
#
loop_
_entity.id
_entity.type
_entity.pdbx_description
1 polymer ?
#
loop_
_entity_poly.entity_id
_entity_poly.type
_entity_poly.pdbx_seq_one_letter_code
_entity_poly.pdbx_strand_id
1 'polypeptide(L)'
;ASEDALGLARGRAEEALSLPLMDNVIPEEAVWQCTTCGWCVEGCPVLIEHVDTIVEIRRNAVLEESKFPKELNAAFRNMENAGNPWGQPKSARMDWAKGLDVPVLGKTDAPARAAAGDTPWRTIHASAPAGDPLEGRVLFWIGCAGAFDDRNRKVVRAMAQLLRQAEVPFAVLGTGETCTGDPARRAGNEYLYQMLAEENVAALSAAHAEHGISTVVATCPHCFNTIRNEYPQFGLSGIQVIHHTQLLDRLVAEGRLVPTEHHEAVVAYHDACYLGRYNEVYDEGRRVVESVPGQSVVEMDLHHRKGMCCGAGGARMWMEEHEGTRINHKRVEQALEKSPDEIATACPFCLIMLRDGTTDLDRTDVAVRDVAELLADATGAWNRDVGAPEP
;
A
#
# COMPACT_ATOMS: atom_id res chain seq x y z
N ALA A 1 -24.08 42.71 22.79
CA ALA A 1 -22.74 43.08 23.31
C ALA A 1 -22.52 44.57 23.05
N SER A 2 -21.79 45.29 23.90
CA SER A 2 -21.41 46.70 23.62
C SER A 2 -20.42 46.77 22.45
N GLU A 3 -20.29 47.93 21.80
CA GLU A 3 -19.31 48.13 20.74
C GLU A 3 -17.87 47.88 21.23
N ASP A 4 -17.54 48.33 22.45
CA ASP A 4 -16.23 48.07 23.06
C ASP A 4 -15.96 46.57 23.25
N ALA A 5 -16.97 45.79 23.67
CA ALA A 5 -16.83 44.35 23.84
C ALA A 5 -16.66 43.63 22.49
N LEU A 6 -17.35 44.10 21.44
CA LEU A 6 -17.17 43.59 20.07
C LEU A 6 -15.80 43.97 19.49
N GLY A 7 -15.31 45.18 19.78
CA GLY A 7 -13.99 45.65 19.38
C GLY A 7 -12.87 44.82 20.01
N LEU A 8 -12.94 44.55 21.32
CA LEU A 8 -12.00 43.69 22.02
C LEU A 8 -12.02 42.25 21.49
N ALA A 9 -13.22 41.71 21.24
CA ALA A 9 -13.36 40.37 20.67
C ALA A 9 -12.76 40.27 19.26
N ARG A 10 -12.95 41.29 18.41
CA ARG A 10 -12.32 41.36 17.09
C ARG A 10 -10.80 41.44 17.17
N GLY A 11 -10.25 42.31 18.03
CA GLY A 11 -8.80 42.42 18.19
C GLY A 11 -8.15 41.10 18.63
N ARG A 12 -8.79 40.38 19.57
CA ARG A 12 -8.32 39.05 19.98
C ARG A 12 -8.46 38.00 18.88
N ALA A 13 -9.51 38.08 18.07
CA ALA A 13 -9.68 37.16 16.93
C ALA A 13 -8.62 37.43 15.85
N GLU A 14 -8.32 38.69 15.54
CA GLU A 14 -7.26 39.06 14.60
C GLU A 14 -5.88 38.61 15.09
N GLU A 15 -5.58 38.81 16.38
CA GLU A 15 -4.35 38.30 17.00
C GLU A 15 -4.27 36.77 16.90
N ALA A 16 -5.32 36.06 17.30
CA ALA A 16 -5.36 34.60 17.23
C ALA A 16 -5.22 34.06 15.80
N LEU A 17 -5.85 34.71 14.81
CA LEU A 17 -5.75 34.35 13.39
C LEU A 17 -4.37 34.66 12.78
N SER A 18 -3.57 35.51 13.42
CA SER A 18 -2.21 35.84 12.99
C SER A 18 -1.15 34.84 13.47
N LEU A 19 -1.50 33.98 14.43
CA LEU A 19 -0.59 32.99 15.00
C LEU A 19 -0.59 31.71 14.15
N PRO A 20 0.57 31.04 13.98
CA PRO A 20 0.64 29.72 13.35
C PRO A 20 -0.28 28.71 14.04
N LEU A 21 -0.94 27.83 13.29
CA LEU A 21 -1.79 26.79 13.89
C LEU A 21 -0.99 25.80 14.73
N MET A 22 0.19 25.42 14.23
CA MET A 22 1.14 24.58 14.96
C MET A 22 1.73 25.37 16.14
N ASP A 23 1.87 24.71 17.29
CA ASP A 23 2.37 25.24 18.57
C ASP A 23 1.49 26.31 19.26
N ASN A 24 0.47 26.86 18.60
CA ASN A 24 -0.52 27.76 19.24
C ASN A 24 -1.90 27.13 19.43
N VAL A 25 -2.37 26.32 18.48
CA VAL A 25 -3.68 25.65 18.54
C VAL A 25 -3.52 24.13 18.58
N ILE A 26 -2.58 23.60 17.82
CA ILE A 26 -2.29 22.17 17.72
C ILE A 26 -0.82 21.95 18.07
N PRO A 27 -0.49 21.12 19.08
CA PRO A 27 0.90 20.77 19.38
C PRO A 27 1.59 20.14 18.16
N GLU A 28 2.84 20.51 17.91
CA GLU A 28 3.65 19.92 16.83
C GLU A 28 3.65 18.38 16.88
N GLU A 29 3.69 17.80 18.07
CA GLU A 29 3.68 16.35 18.28
C GLU A 29 2.40 15.72 17.72
N ALA A 30 1.24 16.34 17.97
CA ALA A 30 -0.04 15.87 17.44
C ALA A 30 -0.09 15.94 15.90
N VAL A 31 0.54 16.96 15.31
CA VAL A 31 0.67 17.09 13.85
C VAL A 31 1.44 15.89 13.30
N TRP A 32 2.58 15.51 13.89
CA TRP A 32 3.45 14.45 13.36
C TRP A 32 3.08 13.03 13.79
N GLN A 33 2.29 12.85 14.86
CA GLN A 33 1.76 11.55 15.28
C GLN A 33 0.61 11.04 14.41
N CYS A 34 -0.08 11.93 13.69
CA CYS A 34 -1.18 11.54 12.81
C CYS A 34 -0.70 10.52 11.77
N THR A 35 -1.23 9.30 11.82
CA THR A 35 -0.91 8.25 10.86
C THR A 35 -1.72 8.35 9.56
N THR A 36 -2.50 9.42 9.39
CA THR A 36 -3.47 9.62 8.29
C THR A 36 -4.35 8.40 8.03
N CYS A 37 -4.71 7.64 9.08
CA CYS A 37 -5.56 6.47 8.91
C CYS A 37 -7.05 6.82 8.83
N GLY A 38 -7.46 7.95 9.43
CA GLY A 38 -8.85 8.42 9.43
C GLY A 38 -9.76 7.85 10.51
N TRP A 39 -9.23 7.18 11.55
CA TRP A 39 -10.08 6.50 12.57
C TRP A 39 -10.77 7.55 13.44
N CYS A 40 -10.01 8.57 13.81
CA CYS A 40 -10.49 9.73 14.53
C CYS A 40 -11.59 10.51 13.78
N VAL A 41 -11.63 10.45 12.45
CA VAL A 41 -12.69 11.06 11.63
C VAL A 41 -13.91 10.15 11.60
N GLU A 42 -13.69 8.88 11.28
CA GLU A 42 -14.75 7.87 11.18
C GLU A 42 -15.49 7.64 12.51
N GLY A 43 -14.77 7.56 13.61
CA GLY A 43 -15.33 7.39 14.94
C GLY A 43 -15.89 8.68 15.55
N CYS A 44 -15.78 9.83 14.87
CA CYS A 44 -16.19 11.11 15.42
C CYS A 44 -17.72 11.23 15.47
N PRO A 45 -18.34 11.37 16.66
CA PRO A 45 -19.80 11.48 16.77
C PRO A 45 -20.36 12.77 16.15
N VAL A 46 -19.50 13.76 15.87
CA VAL A 46 -19.85 15.06 15.30
C VAL A 46 -19.16 15.33 13.95
N LEU A 47 -18.57 14.29 13.33
CA LEU A 47 -18.04 14.32 11.95
C LEU A 47 -16.95 15.38 11.71
N ILE A 48 -15.97 15.49 12.63
CA ILE A 48 -14.83 16.41 12.46
C ILE A 48 -13.78 15.81 11.52
N GLU A 49 -13.62 16.43 10.35
CA GLU A 49 -12.64 16.08 9.32
C GLU A 49 -11.34 16.88 9.47
N HIS A 50 -10.46 16.47 10.38
CA HIS A 50 -9.22 17.20 10.71
C HIS A 50 -7.96 16.61 10.07
N VAL A 51 -8.02 15.41 9.47
CA VAL A 51 -6.86 14.75 8.87
C VAL A 51 -6.29 15.57 7.71
N ASP A 52 -7.15 16.10 6.84
CA ASP A 52 -6.71 16.93 5.71
C ASP A 52 -6.09 18.23 6.21
N THR A 53 -6.68 18.86 7.23
CA THR A 53 -6.09 20.04 7.89
C THR A 53 -4.71 19.76 8.47
N ILE A 54 -4.50 18.59 9.10
CA ILE A 54 -3.18 18.19 9.60
C ILE A 54 -2.18 18.06 8.44
N VAL A 55 -2.57 17.47 7.31
CA VAL A 55 -1.69 17.36 6.14
C VAL A 55 -1.37 18.74 5.55
N GLU A 56 -2.31 19.69 5.53
CA GLU A 56 -2.04 21.08 5.14
C GLU A 56 -1.07 21.79 6.09
N ILE A 57 -1.20 21.58 7.40
CA ILE A 57 -0.26 22.11 8.40
C ILE A 57 1.14 21.54 8.15
N ARG A 58 1.25 20.22 7.94
CA ARG A 58 2.53 19.58 7.57
C ARG A 58 3.09 20.18 6.29
N ARG A 59 2.24 20.44 5.29
CA ARG A 59 2.67 21.02 4.01
C ARG A 59 3.26 22.41 4.20
N ASN A 60 2.58 23.28 4.95
CA ASN A 60 3.11 24.60 5.27
C ASN A 60 4.43 24.51 6.07
N ALA A 61 4.48 23.66 7.10
CA ALA A 61 5.67 23.45 7.90
C ALA A 61 6.87 22.96 7.05
N VAL A 62 6.65 22.00 6.14
CA VAL A 62 7.71 21.45 5.29
C VAL A 62 8.16 22.44 4.22
N LEU A 63 7.24 23.05 3.49
CA LEU A 63 7.57 23.82 2.29
C LEU A 63 7.97 25.27 2.61
N GLU A 64 7.32 25.90 3.58
CA GLU A 64 7.56 27.32 3.91
C GLU A 64 8.54 27.47 5.07
N GLU A 65 8.41 26.64 6.11
CA GLU A 65 9.23 26.76 7.33
C GLU A 65 10.45 25.85 7.35
N SER A 66 10.52 24.86 6.44
CA SER A 66 11.52 23.77 6.48
C SER A 66 11.55 23.07 7.85
N LYS A 67 10.40 22.96 8.51
CA LYS A 67 10.20 22.38 9.84
C LYS A 67 9.50 21.02 9.74
N PHE A 68 10.22 19.96 10.08
CA PHE A 68 9.73 18.58 10.11
C PHE A 68 10.69 17.65 10.88
N PRO A 69 10.23 16.45 11.32
CA PRO A 69 11.07 15.47 12.00
C PRO A 69 12.35 15.11 11.23
N LYS A 70 13.48 15.05 11.93
CA LYS A 70 14.80 14.95 11.29
C LYS A 70 14.99 13.64 10.54
N GLU A 71 14.31 12.59 10.97
CA GLU A 71 14.30 11.25 10.41
C GLU A 71 13.80 11.26 8.95
N LEU A 72 12.86 12.16 8.62
CA LEU A 72 12.33 12.32 7.26
C LEU A 72 13.36 12.84 6.26
N ASN A 73 14.45 13.48 6.70
CA ASN A 73 15.49 13.98 5.80
C ASN A 73 16.09 12.86 4.94
N ALA A 74 16.26 11.65 5.50
CA ALA A 74 16.77 10.52 4.74
C ALA A 74 15.76 10.07 3.70
N ALA A 75 14.50 9.88 4.10
CA ALA A 75 13.43 9.45 3.19
C ALA A 75 13.21 10.43 2.04
N PHE A 76 13.19 11.75 2.29
CA PHE A 76 13.05 12.77 1.24
C PHE A 76 14.23 12.75 0.27
N ARG A 77 15.47 12.79 0.77
CA ARG A 77 16.67 12.74 -0.08
C ARG A 77 16.74 11.45 -0.89
N ASN A 78 16.35 10.32 -0.31
CA ASN A 78 16.33 9.04 -1.00
C ASN A 78 15.28 9.01 -2.11
N MET A 79 14.07 9.51 -1.84
CA MET A 79 13.01 9.62 -2.85
C MET A 79 13.41 10.55 -4.00
N GLU A 80 14.04 11.69 -3.70
CA GLU A 80 14.53 12.63 -4.70
C GLU A 80 15.64 12.03 -5.58
N ASN A 81 16.66 11.39 -4.97
CA ASN A 81 17.83 10.94 -5.71
C ASN A 81 17.68 9.54 -6.33
N ALA A 82 16.97 8.64 -5.64
CA ALA A 82 16.86 7.23 -6.02
C ALA A 82 15.43 6.83 -6.47
N GLY A 83 14.46 7.73 -6.34
CA GLY A 83 13.06 7.44 -6.67
C GLY A 83 12.40 6.46 -5.68
N ASN A 84 12.97 6.25 -4.49
CA ASN A 84 12.40 5.40 -3.44
C ASN A 84 12.90 5.80 -2.04
N PRO A 85 12.09 5.61 -0.98
CA PRO A 85 12.48 6.05 0.36
C PRO A 85 13.57 5.17 1.01
N TRP A 86 13.81 3.94 0.51
CA TRP A 86 14.88 3.05 0.98
C TRP A 86 16.28 3.43 0.48
N GLY A 87 16.40 4.40 -0.44
CA GLY A 87 17.69 4.85 -0.98
C GLY A 87 18.39 3.80 -1.86
N GLN A 88 17.68 2.76 -2.29
CA GLN A 88 18.24 1.69 -3.11
C GLN A 88 18.37 2.12 -4.58
N PRO A 89 19.40 1.67 -5.31
CA PRO A 89 19.57 2.05 -6.70
C PRO A 89 18.45 1.50 -7.60
N LYS A 90 18.06 2.26 -8.64
CA LYS A 90 17.03 1.82 -9.61
C LYS A 90 17.31 0.44 -10.22
N SER A 91 18.59 0.07 -10.39
CA SER A 91 19.01 -1.24 -10.91
C SER A 91 18.61 -2.42 -10.02
N ALA A 92 18.49 -2.22 -8.70
CA ALA A 92 18.10 -3.27 -7.76
C ALA A 92 16.58 -3.52 -7.74
N ARG A 93 15.77 -2.70 -8.44
CA ARG A 93 14.30 -2.79 -8.38
C ARG A 93 13.75 -4.12 -8.88
N MET A 94 14.48 -4.82 -9.74
CA MET A 94 14.08 -6.13 -10.27
C MET A 94 14.68 -7.31 -9.47
N ASP A 95 15.37 -7.07 -8.36
CA ASP A 95 15.98 -8.13 -7.57
C ASP A 95 14.97 -9.13 -7.01
N TRP A 96 13.75 -8.68 -6.71
CA TRP A 96 12.64 -9.55 -6.27
C TRP A 96 12.28 -10.61 -7.32
N ALA A 97 12.49 -10.33 -8.61
CA ALA A 97 12.13 -11.21 -9.72
C ALA A 97 13.24 -12.22 -10.07
N LYS A 98 14.37 -12.24 -9.35
CA LYS A 98 15.46 -13.21 -9.60
C LYS A 98 14.92 -14.64 -9.62
N GLY A 99 15.23 -15.36 -10.70
CA GLY A 99 14.78 -16.72 -10.94
C GLY A 99 13.32 -16.86 -11.39
N LEU A 100 12.58 -15.76 -11.55
CA LEU A 100 11.25 -15.73 -12.15
C LEU A 100 11.32 -15.12 -13.55
N ASP A 101 10.55 -15.65 -14.50
CA ASP A 101 10.44 -15.10 -15.85
C ASP A 101 9.37 -13.99 -15.90
N VAL A 102 9.71 -12.80 -15.39
CA VAL A 102 8.75 -11.68 -15.26
C VAL A 102 8.87 -10.73 -16.47
N PRO A 103 7.79 -10.52 -17.26
CA PRO A 103 7.82 -9.57 -18.37
C PRO A 103 8.00 -8.13 -17.90
N VAL A 104 8.96 -7.42 -18.49
CA VAL A 104 9.25 -6.00 -18.27
C VAL A 104 8.84 -5.18 -19.48
N LEU A 105 8.02 -4.15 -19.24
CA LEU A 105 7.53 -3.22 -20.24
C LEU A 105 8.69 -2.49 -20.96
N GLY A 106 8.56 -2.29 -22.27
CA GLY A 106 9.59 -1.76 -23.18
C GLY A 106 10.82 -2.66 -23.43
N LYS A 107 11.07 -3.70 -22.63
CA LYS A 107 12.30 -4.52 -22.70
C LYS A 107 12.05 -5.94 -23.21
N THR A 108 11.06 -6.62 -22.62
CA THR A 108 10.76 -8.03 -22.93
C THR A 108 9.32 -8.21 -23.40
N ASP A 109 8.53 -7.13 -23.47
CA ASP A 109 7.10 -7.11 -23.84
C ASP A 109 6.84 -6.49 -25.24
N ALA A 110 7.90 -6.07 -25.95
CA ALA A 110 7.80 -5.58 -27.32
C ALA A 110 6.91 -6.55 -28.11
N PRO A 111 6.03 -6.06 -29.02
CA PRO A 111 5.12 -6.93 -29.75
C PRO A 111 5.96 -8.04 -30.36
N ALA A 112 5.59 -9.29 -30.08
CA ALA A 112 6.21 -10.53 -30.54
C ALA A 112 6.47 -10.49 -32.06
N ARG A 113 7.50 -9.76 -32.47
CA ARG A 113 7.87 -9.55 -33.85
C ARG A 113 8.88 -10.62 -34.18
N ALA A 114 8.30 -11.64 -34.80
CA ALA A 114 8.89 -12.52 -35.80
C ALA A 114 9.92 -13.54 -35.30
N ALA A 115 9.55 -14.81 -35.53
CA ALA A 115 10.38 -16.01 -35.48
C ALA A 115 10.59 -16.67 -34.11
N ALA A 116 9.61 -17.48 -33.68
CA ALA A 116 9.85 -18.86 -33.25
C ALA A 116 8.49 -19.53 -33.00
N GLY A 117 8.32 -20.75 -33.52
CA GLY A 117 7.13 -21.59 -33.32
C GLY A 117 6.96 -22.16 -31.91
N ASP A 118 7.53 -21.49 -30.91
CA ASP A 118 7.38 -21.76 -29.48
C ASP A 118 7.65 -20.44 -28.75
N THR A 119 6.58 -19.68 -28.45
CA THR A 119 6.64 -18.52 -27.55
C THR A 119 5.83 -18.86 -26.31
N PRO A 120 6.40 -18.80 -25.08
CA PRO A 120 5.70 -19.16 -23.85
C PRO A 120 4.47 -18.29 -23.54
N TRP A 121 4.31 -17.17 -24.24
CA TRP A 121 3.18 -16.24 -24.08
C TRP A 121 2.10 -16.54 -25.12
N ARG A 122 1.37 -17.65 -24.92
CA ARG A 122 0.10 -17.84 -25.62
C ARG A 122 -0.96 -16.94 -24.97
N THR A 123 -1.37 -15.95 -25.76
CA THR A 123 -2.64 -15.22 -25.70
C THR A 123 -2.86 -14.32 -24.49
N ILE A 124 -2.31 -13.12 -24.61
CA ILE A 124 -3.05 -11.88 -24.30
C ILE A 124 -4.29 -11.85 -25.21
N HIS A 125 -5.31 -12.66 -24.91
CA HIS A 125 -6.68 -12.56 -25.43
C HIS A 125 -7.54 -13.71 -24.88
N ALA A 126 -8.27 -13.45 -23.83
CA ALA A 126 -9.68 -13.82 -23.75
C ALA A 126 -10.43 -12.50 -23.50
N SER A 127 -11.36 -12.15 -24.38
CA SER A 127 -12.16 -10.93 -24.22
C SER A 127 -12.98 -11.05 -22.95
N ALA A 128 -12.54 -10.41 -21.87
CA ALA A 128 -13.42 -10.13 -20.76
C ALA A 128 -14.50 -9.13 -21.22
N PRO A 129 -15.68 -9.08 -20.57
CA PRO A 129 -16.72 -8.12 -20.93
C PRO A 129 -16.19 -6.68 -20.92
N ALA A 130 -16.76 -5.81 -21.75
CA ALA A 130 -16.38 -4.40 -21.77
C ALA A 130 -16.51 -3.77 -20.36
N GLY A 131 -15.42 -3.19 -19.86
CA GLY A 131 -15.32 -2.61 -18.51
C GLY A 131 -14.74 -3.55 -17.44
N ASP A 132 -14.37 -4.78 -17.79
CA ASP A 132 -13.73 -5.74 -16.90
C ASP A 132 -12.26 -5.36 -16.61
N PRO A 133 -11.80 -5.39 -15.33
CA PRO A 133 -10.40 -5.14 -14.98
C PRO A 133 -9.36 -6.05 -15.65
N LEU A 134 -9.76 -7.16 -16.27
CA LEU A 134 -8.89 -8.06 -17.03
C LEU A 134 -9.17 -8.00 -18.54
N GLU A 135 -9.97 -7.03 -19.02
CA GLU A 135 -10.27 -6.83 -20.45
C GLU A 135 -9.02 -6.50 -21.26
N GLY A 136 -8.17 -5.61 -20.75
CA GLY A 136 -6.89 -5.25 -21.36
C GLY A 136 -5.69 -5.80 -20.60
N ARG A 137 -4.49 -5.30 -20.89
CA ARG A 137 -3.25 -5.82 -20.29
C ARG A 137 -3.09 -5.33 -18.86
N VAL A 138 -2.65 -6.22 -17.99
CA VAL A 138 -2.37 -5.92 -16.59
C VAL A 138 -0.93 -5.43 -16.42
N LEU A 139 -0.77 -4.30 -15.75
CA LEU A 139 0.48 -3.88 -15.17
C LEU A 139 0.49 -4.26 -13.69
N PHE A 140 1.42 -5.12 -13.29
CA PHE A 140 1.65 -5.43 -11.89
C PHE A 140 2.58 -4.37 -11.27
N TRP A 141 2.02 -3.51 -10.44
CA TRP A 141 2.74 -2.46 -9.72
C TRP A 141 3.43 -3.02 -8.49
N ILE A 142 4.76 -2.95 -8.46
CA ILE A 142 5.57 -3.59 -7.41
C ILE A 142 5.65 -2.72 -6.16
N GLY A 143 5.74 -1.40 -6.34
CA GLY A 143 5.95 -0.45 -5.26
C GLY A 143 7.33 -0.58 -4.61
N CYS A 144 7.61 0.31 -3.65
CA CYS A 144 8.92 0.36 -3.02
C CYS A 144 9.18 -0.81 -2.08
N ALA A 145 8.22 -1.16 -1.22
CA ALA A 145 8.39 -2.27 -0.27
C ALA A 145 8.55 -3.60 -1.00
N GLY A 146 7.73 -3.89 -2.01
CA GLY A 146 7.87 -5.11 -2.82
C GLY A 146 9.23 -5.22 -3.54
N ALA A 147 9.82 -4.09 -3.93
CA ALA A 147 11.12 -4.07 -4.59
C ALA A 147 12.32 -4.18 -3.62
N PHE A 148 12.23 -3.53 -2.45
CA PHE A 148 13.40 -3.23 -1.63
C PHE A 148 13.36 -3.78 -0.20
N ASP A 149 12.21 -4.20 0.31
CA ASP A 149 12.11 -4.87 1.61
C ASP A 149 12.06 -6.39 1.42
N ASP A 150 12.96 -7.12 2.08
CA ASP A 150 13.14 -8.56 1.88
C ASP A 150 11.88 -9.38 2.23
N ARG A 151 11.11 -8.94 3.22
CA ARG A 151 9.86 -9.60 3.61
C ARG A 151 8.79 -9.41 2.55
N ASN A 152 8.67 -8.20 2.01
CA ASN A 152 7.69 -7.86 0.98
C ASN A 152 8.07 -8.36 -0.41
N ARG A 153 9.35 -8.66 -0.66
CA ARG A 153 9.77 -9.41 -1.86
C ARG A 153 9.06 -10.76 -1.95
N LYS A 154 8.84 -11.45 -0.81
CA LYS A 154 8.09 -12.72 -0.77
C LYS A 154 6.65 -12.53 -1.30
N VAL A 155 6.00 -11.43 -0.91
CA VAL A 155 4.62 -11.09 -1.31
C VAL A 155 4.50 -10.86 -2.81
N VAL A 156 5.36 -10.03 -3.40
CA VAL A 156 5.29 -9.76 -4.86
C VAL A 156 5.70 -10.98 -5.69
N ARG A 157 6.56 -11.86 -5.17
CA ARG A 157 6.87 -13.16 -5.78
C ARG A 157 5.69 -14.12 -5.70
N ALA A 158 4.97 -14.18 -4.58
CA ALA A 158 3.75 -14.97 -4.45
C ALA A 158 2.71 -14.50 -5.48
N MET A 159 2.48 -13.19 -5.55
CA MET A 159 1.54 -12.58 -6.48
C MET A 159 1.90 -12.88 -7.94
N ALA A 160 3.16 -12.72 -8.35
CA ALA A 160 3.60 -13.01 -9.72
C ALA A 160 3.37 -14.48 -10.12
N GLN A 161 3.54 -15.41 -9.18
CA GLN A 161 3.33 -16.84 -9.41
C GLN A 161 1.86 -17.22 -9.43
N LEU A 162 1.04 -16.62 -8.57
CA LEU A 162 -0.42 -16.74 -8.61
C LEU A 162 -0.99 -16.22 -9.92
N LEU A 163 -0.53 -15.05 -10.40
CA LEU A 163 -0.92 -14.52 -11.71
C LEU A 163 -0.57 -15.48 -12.84
N ARG A 164 0.61 -16.12 -12.78
CA ARG A 164 1.02 -17.13 -13.77
C ARG A 164 0.15 -18.39 -13.70
N GLN A 165 -0.09 -18.93 -12.50
CA GLN A 165 -0.94 -20.11 -12.30
C GLN A 165 -2.36 -19.86 -12.79
N ALA A 166 -2.90 -18.67 -12.55
CA ALA A 166 -4.21 -18.25 -13.02
C ALA A 166 -4.25 -17.89 -14.51
N GLU A 167 -3.12 -17.95 -15.23
CA GLU A 167 -2.99 -17.53 -16.63
C GLU A 167 -3.43 -16.07 -16.86
N VAL A 168 -3.15 -15.17 -15.90
CA VAL A 168 -3.37 -13.72 -16.05
C VAL A 168 -2.14 -13.12 -16.72
N PRO A 169 -2.24 -12.60 -17.96
CA PRO A 169 -1.11 -11.95 -18.62
C PRO A 169 -0.77 -10.62 -17.93
N PHE A 170 0.48 -10.45 -17.49
CA PHE A 170 0.93 -9.24 -16.83
C PHE A 170 2.33 -8.82 -17.27
N ALA A 171 2.65 -7.54 -17.09
CA ALA A 171 3.98 -6.99 -17.18
C ALA A 171 4.28 -6.06 -15.99
N VAL A 172 5.55 -5.72 -15.78
CA VAL A 172 6.01 -4.74 -14.78
C VAL A 172 6.78 -3.61 -15.47
N LEU A 173 6.85 -2.43 -14.86
CA LEU A 173 7.63 -1.30 -15.40
C LEU A 173 9.15 -1.47 -15.22
N GLY A 174 9.56 -2.40 -14.34
CA GLY A 174 10.96 -2.59 -13.97
C GLY A 174 11.60 -1.28 -13.50
N THR A 175 12.70 -0.87 -14.12
CA THR A 175 13.41 0.36 -13.76
C THR A 175 12.66 1.66 -14.08
N GLY A 176 11.54 1.57 -14.81
CA GLY A 176 10.66 2.72 -15.10
C GLY A 176 9.69 3.06 -13.97
N GLU A 177 9.60 2.24 -12.91
CA GLU A 177 8.75 2.51 -11.75
C GLU A 177 9.53 3.28 -10.66
N THR A 178 8.93 4.33 -10.09
CA THR A 178 9.44 5.01 -8.90
C THR A 178 8.47 4.87 -7.72
N CYS A 179 8.74 5.55 -6.61
CA CYS A 179 7.80 5.63 -5.49
C CYS A 179 6.54 6.36 -5.94
N THR A 180 5.37 5.95 -5.45
CA THR A 180 4.13 6.67 -5.77
C THR A 180 4.12 8.10 -5.23
N GLY A 181 5.02 8.41 -4.29
CA GLY A 181 5.10 9.70 -3.60
C GLY A 181 4.21 9.79 -2.36
N ASP A 182 3.51 8.71 -1.98
CA ASP A 182 2.64 8.70 -0.79
C ASP A 182 3.37 9.18 0.48
N PRO A 183 4.56 8.66 0.86
CA PRO A 183 5.25 9.16 2.05
C PRO A 183 5.60 10.65 1.97
N ALA A 184 6.00 11.15 0.79
CA ALA A 184 6.30 12.56 0.59
C ALA A 184 5.04 13.42 0.80
N ARG A 185 3.94 13.04 0.16
CA ARG A 185 2.66 13.76 0.25
C ARG A 185 2.13 13.79 1.67
N ARG A 186 2.11 12.63 2.35
CA ARG A 186 1.59 12.50 3.71
C ARG A 186 2.47 13.18 4.76
N ALA A 187 3.76 13.36 4.46
CA ALA A 187 4.66 14.17 5.27
C ALA A 187 4.55 15.67 5.00
N GLY A 188 3.82 16.11 3.97
CA GLY A 188 3.70 17.53 3.59
C GLY A 188 4.68 18.00 2.51
N ASN A 189 5.56 17.13 1.99
CA ASN A 189 6.45 17.48 0.90
C ASN A 189 5.74 17.37 -0.46
N GLU A 190 4.83 18.32 -0.74
CA GLU A 190 3.99 18.30 -1.94
C GLU A 190 4.82 18.45 -3.22
N TYR A 191 5.91 19.23 -3.20
CA TYR A 191 6.78 19.39 -4.37
C TYR A 191 7.41 18.06 -4.79
N LEU A 192 7.99 17.32 -3.84
CA LEU A 192 8.55 15.99 -4.11
C LEU A 192 7.47 14.99 -4.56
N TYR A 193 6.27 15.06 -3.96
CA TYR A 193 5.14 14.26 -4.43
C TYR A 193 4.78 14.55 -5.89
N GLN A 194 4.66 15.83 -6.26
CA GLN A 194 4.32 16.24 -7.63
C GLN A 194 5.35 15.72 -8.64
N MET A 195 6.64 15.86 -8.36
CA MET A 195 7.69 15.33 -9.26
C MET A 195 7.57 13.81 -9.47
N LEU A 196 7.37 13.05 -8.39
CA LEU A 196 7.22 11.59 -8.48
C LEU A 196 5.90 11.18 -9.15
N ALA A 197 4.82 11.91 -8.88
CA ALA A 197 3.51 11.67 -9.48
C ALA A 197 3.56 11.91 -11.00
N GLU A 198 4.14 13.02 -11.44
CA GLU A 198 4.29 13.34 -12.86
C GLU A 198 5.14 12.29 -13.61
N GLU A 199 6.27 11.83 -13.04
CA GLU A 199 7.09 10.76 -13.63
C GLU A 199 6.28 9.47 -13.79
N ASN A 200 5.56 9.05 -12.75
CA ASN A 200 4.77 7.83 -12.79
C ASN A 200 3.54 7.94 -13.70
N VAL A 201 2.87 9.09 -13.73
CA VAL A 201 1.73 9.35 -14.63
C VAL A 201 2.18 9.30 -16.08
N ALA A 202 3.35 9.88 -16.40
CA ALA A 202 3.93 9.79 -17.73
C ALA A 202 4.24 8.33 -18.12
N ALA A 203 4.86 7.56 -17.22
CA ALA A 203 5.16 6.14 -17.45
C ALA A 203 3.89 5.29 -17.63
N LEU A 204 2.88 5.48 -16.79
CA LEU A 204 1.59 4.78 -16.88
C LEU A 204 0.81 5.16 -18.14
N SER A 205 0.81 6.45 -18.51
CA SER A 205 0.15 6.93 -19.73
C SER A 205 0.82 6.39 -20.99
N ALA A 206 2.16 6.32 -21.03
CA ALA A 206 2.91 5.67 -22.10
C ALA A 206 2.59 4.17 -22.15
N ALA A 207 2.55 3.49 -21.00
CA ALA A 207 2.18 2.09 -20.92
C ALA A 207 0.75 1.82 -21.46
N HIS A 208 -0.20 2.71 -21.16
CA HIS A 208 -1.56 2.64 -21.70
C HIS A 208 -1.57 2.85 -23.21
N ALA A 209 -0.97 3.94 -23.70
CA ALA A 209 -1.02 4.34 -25.10
C ALA A 209 -0.25 3.39 -26.04
N GLU A 210 0.92 2.92 -25.62
CA GLU A 210 1.83 2.15 -26.48
C GLU A 210 1.66 0.63 -26.32
N HIS A 211 1.27 0.17 -25.12
CA HIS A 211 1.21 -1.25 -24.78
C HIS A 211 -0.20 -1.74 -24.46
N GLY A 212 -1.20 -0.86 -24.41
CA GLY A 212 -2.59 -1.23 -24.11
C GLY A 212 -2.79 -1.70 -22.66
N ILE A 213 -1.96 -1.22 -21.72
CA ILE A 213 -2.21 -1.40 -20.30
C ILE A 213 -3.52 -0.70 -19.93
N SER A 214 -4.54 -1.44 -19.53
CA SER A 214 -5.81 -0.88 -19.08
C SER A 214 -6.03 -1.02 -17.58
N THR A 215 -5.19 -1.82 -16.92
CA THR A 215 -5.36 -2.14 -15.50
C THR A 215 -4.03 -2.17 -14.77
N VAL A 216 -3.99 -1.53 -13.61
CA VAL A 216 -2.90 -1.60 -12.66
C VAL A 216 -3.35 -2.42 -11.46
N VAL A 217 -2.57 -3.45 -11.12
CA VAL A 217 -2.76 -4.25 -9.90
C VAL A 217 -1.66 -3.88 -8.92
N ALA A 218 -2.04 -3.37 -7.75
CA ALA A 218 -1.08 -3.01 -6.70
C ALA A 218 -1.25 -3.92 -5.48
N THR A 219 -0.13 -4.35 -4.88
CA THR A 219 -0.13 -5.11 -3.59
C THR A 219 -0.14 -4.21 -2.36
N CYS A 220 0.04 -2.91 -2.55
CA CYS A 220 0.11 -1.93 -1.48
C CYS A 220 -1.11 -1.02 -1.50
N PRO A 221 -1.91 -0.96 -0.42
CA PRO A 221 -3.03 -0.04 -0.30
C PRO A 221 -2.66 1.44 -0.46
N HIS A 222 -1.46 1.84 -0.05
CA HIS A 222 -0.97 3.21 -0.25
C HIS A 222 -0.76 3.50 -1.73
N CYS A 223 -0.10 2.59 -2.46
CA CYS A 223 0.10 2.75 -3.89
C CYS A 223 -1.25 2.70 -4.64
N PHE A 224 -2.11 1.76 -4.28
CA PHE A 224 -3.47 1.64 -4.79
C PHE A 224 -4.24 2.97 -4.63
N ASN A 225 -4.27 3.53 -3.42
CA ASN A 225 -4.94 4.79 -3.15
C ASN A 225 -4.35 5.95 -3.96
N THR A 226 -3.03 6.12 -3.98
CA THR A 226 -2.38 7.22 -4.70
C THR A 226 -2.63 7.13 -6.20
N ILE A 227 -2.42 5.96 -6.82
CA ILE A 227 -2.60 5.82 -8.27
C ILE A 227 -4.08 5.98 -8.64
N ARG A 228 -5.01 5.43 -7.83
CA ARG A 228 -6.45 5.47 -8.12
C ARG A 228 -7.07 6.86 -7.92
N ASN A 229 -6.80 7.48 -6.78
CA ASN A 229 -7.56 8.65 -6.31
C ASN A 229 -6.80 9.98 -6.52
N GLU A 230 -5.49 9.93 -6.69
CA GLU A 230 -4.65 11.12 -6.65
C GLU A 230 -3.97 11.43 -7.99
N TYR A 231 -3.47 10.41 -8.71
CA TYR A 231 -2.89 10.59 -10.03
C TYR A 231 -3.84 11.12 -11.12
N PRO A 232 -5.18 10.96 -11.03
CA PRO A 232 -6.09 11.65 -11.94
C PRO A 232 -5.94 13.18 -11.94
N GLN A 233 -5.51 13.78 -10.81
CA GLN A 233 -5.23 15.22 -10.71
C GLN A 233 -4.06 15.66 -11.62
N PHE A 234 -3.21 14.70 -12.02
CA PHE A 234 -2.05 14.89 -12.88
C PHE A 234 -2.30 14.41 -14.32
N GLY A 235 -3.54 14.03 -14.65
CA GLY A 235 -3.95 13.63 -16.00
C GLY A 235 -3.96 12.13 -16.26
N LEU A 236 -3.73 11.28 -15.25
CA LEU A 236 -3.90 9.83 -15.43
C LEU A 236 -5.38 9.51 -15.74
N SER A 237 -5.62 8.82 -16.85
CA SER A 237 -6.96 8.41 -17.27
C SER A 237 -6.89 7.14 -18.11
N GLY A 238 -8.03 6.47 -18.31
CA GLY A 238 -8.12 5.26 -19.15
C GLY A 238 -7.56 3.98 -18.51
N ILE A 239 -7.11 4.04 -17.26
CA ILE A 239 -6.54 2.91 -16.52
C ILE A 239 -7.37 2.64 -15.27
N GLN A 240 -7.84 1.41 -15.10
CA GLN A 240 -8.43 0.92 -13.87
C GLN A 240 -7.33 0.56 -12.87
N VAL A 241 -7.53 0.87 -11.60
CA VAL A 241 -6.60 0.48 -10.53
C VAL A 241 -7.34 -0.41 -9.56
N ILE A 242 -6.82 -1.62 -9.34
CA ILE A 242 -7.36 -2.60 -8.38
C ILE A 242 -6.29 -3.05 -7.41
N HIS A 243 -6.72 -3.44 -6.21
CA HIS A 243 -5.83 -4.03 -5.22
C HIS A 243 -5.70 -5.55 -5.44
N HIS A 244 -4.58 -6.14 -5.03
CA HIS A 244 -4.35 -7.58 -5.26
C HIS A 244 -5.40 -8.46 -4.58
N THR A 245 -5.92 -8.08 -3.42
CA THR A 245 -7.02 -8.80 -2.75
C THR A 245 -8.24 -8.95 -3.65
N GLN A 246 -8.62 -7.87 -4.36
CA GLN A 246 -9.80 -7.86 -5.23
C GLN A 246 -9.60 -8.79 -6.44
N LEU A 247 -8.38 -8.82 -6.97
CA LEU A 247 -8.05 -9.74 -8.05
C LEU A 247 -8.00 -11.20 -7.57
N LEU A 248 -7.35 -11.47 -6.44
CA LEU A 248 -7.21 -12.83 -5.92
C LEU A 248 -8.55 -13.44 -5.51
N ASP A 249 -9.39 -12.68 -4.79
CA ASP A 249 -10.75 -13.10 -4.42
C ASP A 249 -11.57 -13.50 -5.66
N ARG A 250 -11.49 -12.66 -6.71
CA ARG A 250 -12.12 -12.95 -7.99
C ARG A 250 -11.56 -14.22 -8.65
N LEU A 251 -10.24 -14.36 -8.74
CA LEU A 251 -9.61 -15.52 -9.40
C LEU A 251 -9.92 -16.84 -8.68
N VAL A 252 -10.08 -16.80 -7.36
CA VAL A 252 -10.57 -17.93 -6.56
C VAL A 252 -12.04 -18.22 -6.89
N ALA A 253 -12.90 -17.20 -6.89
CA ALA A 253 -14.32 -17.37 -7.22
C ALA A 253 -14.56 -17.90 -8.65
N GLU A 254 -13.69 -17.53 -9.60
CA GLU A 254 -13.70 -18.02 -10.99
C GLU A 254 -13.11 -19.44 -11.13
N GLY A 255 -12.54 -20.01 -10.08
CA GLY A 255 -11.87 -21.32 -10.11
C GLY A 255 -10.54 -21.34 -10.88
N ARG A 256 -9.97 -20.17 -11.15
CA ARG A 256 -8.64 -20.02 -11.80
C ARG A 256 -7.50 -20.21 -10.80
N LEU A 257 -7.76 -19.93 -9.53
CA LEU A 257 -6.92 -20.32 -8.40
C LEU A 257 -7.73 -21.27 -7.54
N VAL A 258 -7.25 -22.50 -7.38
CA VAL A 258 -7.95 -23.54 -6.62
C VAL A 258 -7.07 -23.96 -5.44
N PRO A 259 -7.38 -23.47 -4.23
CA PRO A 259 -6.69 -23.90 -3.01
C PRO A 259 -7.01 -25.37 -2.72
N THR A 260 -6.02 -26.24 -2.79
CA THR A 260 -6.18 -27.69 -2.57
C THR A 260 -5.41 -28.19 -1.35
N GLU A 261 -4.31 -27.51 -0.98
CA GLU A 261 -3.53 -27.85 0.19
C GLU A 261 -4.25 -27.37 1.46
N HIS A 262 -4.22 -28.21 2.49
CA HIS A 262 -4.94 -27.99 3.74
C HIS A 262 -4.02 -27.33 4.76
N HIS A 263 -4.45 -26.22 5.35
CA HIS A 263 -3.72 -25.46 6.34
C HIS A 263 -4.64 -25.14 7.53
N GLU A 264 -4.56 -25.94 8.59
CA GLU A 264 -5.28 -25.67 9.85
C GLU A 264 -4.67 -24.44 10.53
N ALA A 265 -5.39 -23.32 10.54
CA ALA A 265 -4.98 -22.10 11.23
C ALA A 265 -6.15 -21.17 11.53
N VAL A 266 -6.18 -20.59 12.72
CA VAL A 266 -6.99 -19.43 13.07
C VAL A 266 -6.21 -18.17 12.73
N VAL A 267 -6.72 -17.37 11.79
CA VAL A 267 -6.03 -16.22 11.23
C VAL A 267 -6.67 -14.92 11.70
N ALA A 268 -5.94 -14.11 12.47
CA ALA A 268 -6.38 -12.76 12.81
C ALA A 268 -6.13 -11.82 11.61
N TYR A 269 -7.20 -11.23 11.06
CA TYR A 269 -7.07 -10.39 9.86
C TYR A 269 -6.96 -8.89 10.18
N HIS A 270 -5.91 -8.24 9.68
CA HIS A 270 -5.68 -6.80 9.84
C HIS A 270 -6.16 -5.99 8.62
N ASP A 271 -7.17 -5.15 8.84
CA ASP A 271 -7.66 -4.16 7.88
C ASP A 271 -6.68 -3.00 7.66
N ALA A 272 -6.10 -2.94 6.46
CA ALA A 272 -5.29 -1.80 6.05
C ALA A 272 -6.15 -0.55 5.85
N CYS A 273 -5.76 0.57 6.46
CA CYS A 273 -6.57 1.80 6.46
C CYS A 273 -6.86 2.34 5.06
N TYR A 274 -5.84 2.40 4.19
CA TYR A 274 -6.00 2.86 2.81
C TYR A 274 -6.79 1.91 1.92
N LEU A 275 -6.93 0.63 2.29
CA LEU A 275 -7.74 -0.32 1.53
C LEU A 275 -9.22 -0.19 1.92
N GLY A 276 -9.48 -0.22 3.23
CA GLY A 276 -10.82 -0.14 3.80
C GLY A 276 -11.37 1.28 3.85
N ARG A 277 -10.88 2.13 4.75
CA ARG A 277 -11.50 3.44 5.02
C ARG A 277 -11.46 4.41 3.83
N TYR A 278 -10.44 4.33 3.00
CA TYR A 278 -10.27 5.23 1.86
C TYR A 278 -10.87 4.68 0.55
N ASN A 279 -11.02 3.36 0.41
CA ASN A 279 -11.41 2.74 -0.85
C ASN A 279 -12.52 1.68 -0.73
N GLU A 280 -13.06 1.49 0.47
CA GLU A 280 -14.20 0.64 0.80
C GLU A 280 -14.02 -0.86 0.45
N VAL A 281 -12.77 -1.33 0.45
CA VAL A 281 -12.40 -2.74 0.23
C VAL A 281 -12.12 -3.39 1.57
N TYR A 282 -13.00 -4.31 2.01
CA TYR A 282 -12.91 -4.94 3.34
C TYR A 282 -12.93 -6.46 3.26
N ASP A 283 -13.80 -7.05 2.46
CA ASP A 283 -14.12 -8.47 2.56
C ASP A 283 -13.23 -9.36 1.68
N GLU A 284 -12.68 -8.81 0.59
CA GLU A 284 -11.93 -9.55 -0.42
C GLU A 284 -10.72 -10.27 0.19
N GLY A 285 -9.97 -9.61 1.07
CA GLY A 285 -8.84 -10.25 1.74
C GLY A 285 -9.25 -11.37 2.69
N ARG A 286 -10.40 -11.24 3.36
CA ARG A 286 -10.94 -12.28 4.24
C ARG A 286 -11.37 -13.50 3.46
N ARG A 287 -12.12 -13.31 2.37
CA ARG A 287 -12.54 -14.39 1.48
C ARG A 287 -11.35 -15.14 0.88
N VAL A 288 -10.24 -14.45 0.58
CA VAL A 288 -9.00 -15.12 0.16
C VAL A 288 -8.47 -16.03 1.28
N VAL A 289 -8.42 -15.57 2.53
CA VAL A 289 -8.00 -16.40 3.67
C VAL A 289 -8.95 -17.58 3.87
N GLU A 290 -10.26 -17.33 3.90
CA GLU A 290 -11.29 -18.37 4.11
C GLU A 290 -11.38 -19.37 2.95
N SER A 291 -10.83 -19.04 1.77
CA SER A 291 -10.76 -19.97 0.65
C SER A 291 -9.75 -21.10 0.84
N VAL A 292 -8.81 -20.94 1.79
CA VAL A 292 -7.81 -21.97 2.11
C VAL A 292 -8.46 -23.04 3.01
N PRO A 293 -8.49 -24.32 2.58
CA PRO A 293 -9.06 -25.39 3.40
C PRO A 293 -8.39 -25.49 4.77
N GLY A 294 -9.19 -25.47 5.84
CA GLY A 294 -8.70 -25.53 7.23
C GLY A 294 -8.44 -24.17 7.87
N GLN A 295 -8.42 -23.07 7.10
CA GLN A 295 -8.27 -21.74 7.68
C GLN A 295 -9.62 -21.16 8.11
N SER A 296 -9.58 -20.38 9.18
CA SER A 296 -10.70 -19.56 9.63
C SER A 296 -10.23 -18.16 9.99
N VAL A 297 -11.04 -17.15 9.71
CA VAL A 297 -10.74 -15.77 10.10
C VAL A 297 -11.31 -15.49 11.49
N VAL A 298 -10.50 -14.86 12.34
CA VAL A 298 -10.95 -14.25 13.59
C VAL A 298 -10.80 -12.74 13.52
N GLU A 299 -11.87 -12.02 13.84
CA GLU A 299 -11.85 -10.55 13.87
C GLU A 299 -11.17 -10.05 15.14
N MET A 300 -10.23 -9.13 14.96
CA MET A 300 -9.71 -8.31 16.06
C MET A 300 -10.75 -7.28 16.49
N ASP A 301 -10.64 -6.78 17.72
CA ASP A 301 -11.36 -5.57 18.10
C ASP A 301 -10.96 -4.41 17.17
N LEU A 302 -11.89 -3.50 16.88
CA LEU A 302 -11.66 -2.39 15.95
C LEU A 302 -11.22 -2.92 14.57
N HIS A 303 -12.17 -3.54 13.85
CA HIS A 303 -12.01 -4.11 12.51
C HIS A 303 -12.88 -3.38 11.47
N HIS A 304 -12.68 -3.72 10.20
CA HIS A 304 -13.31 -3.11 9.02
C HIS A 304 -13.21 -1.57 9.07
N ARG A 305 -14.34 -0.87 8.94
CA ARG A 305 -14.41 0.59 8.99
C ARG A 305 -13.91 1.16 10.32
N LYS A 306 -13.96 0.37 11.39
CA LYS A 306 -13.44 0.72 12.72
C LYS A 306 -11.98 0.34 12.92
N GLY A 307 -11.29 -0.16 11.89
CA GLY A 307 -9.91 -0.63 11.89
C GLY A 307 -8.92 0.28 12.65
N MET A 308 -8.27 -0.24 13.70
CA MET A 308 -7.11 0.46 14.30
C MET A 308 -5.90 0.38 13.36
N CYS A 309 -5.13 1.47 13.26
CA CYS A 309 -3.96 1.55 12.38
C CYS A 309 -2.83 0.61 12.84
N CYS A 310 -1.97 0.17 11.91
CA CYS A 310 -0.71 -0.50 12.22
C CYS A 310 0.40 0.45 12.69
N GLY A 311 0.26 1.76 12.48
CA GLY A 311 1.23 2.78 12.88
C GLY A 311 2.07 3.38 11.74
N ALA A 312 2.15 2.78 10.55
CA ALA A 312 3.07 3.24 9.49
C ALA A 312 2.56 4.38 8.59
N GLY A 313 1.24 4.62 8.54
CA GLY A 313 0.65 5.64 7.68
C GLY A 313 1.09 7.06 8.04
N GLY A 314 0.77 8.07 7.24
CA GLY A 314 1.13 9.44 7.57
C GLY A 314 2.64 9.70 7.55
N ALA A 315 3.39 8.91 6.76
CA ALA A 315 4.85 8.85 6.75
C ALA A 315 5.53 8.37 8.04
N ARG A 316 4.77 7.84 9.01
CA ARG A 316 5.27 7.32 10.29
C ARG A 316 6.19 6.11 10.15
N MET A 317 6.15 5.38 9.03
CA MET A 317 7.15 4.37 8.67
C MET A 317 8.60 4.91 8.72
N TRP A 318 8.78 6.22 8.55
CA TRP A 318 10.07 6.90 8.44
C TRP A 318 10.38 7.80 9.64
N MET A 319 9.61 7.68 10.72
CA MET A 319 9.73 8.50 11.92
C MET A 319 9.65 7.62 13.15
N GLU A 320 10.36 7.99 14.20
CA GLU A 320 10.30 7.26 15.46
C GLU A 320 9.04 7.60 16.28
N GLU A 321 8.60 6.65 17.11
CA GLU A 321 7.54 6.88 18.10
C GLU A 321 8.16 7.10 19.47
N HIS A 322 7.86 8.23 20.11
CA HIS A 322 8.44 8.59 21.41
C HIS A 322 7.40 8.74 22.54
N GLU A 323 6.12 8.73 22.21
CA GLU A 323 5.05 8.99 23.16
C GLU A 323 4.09 7.82 23.28
N GLY A 324 3.64 7.58 24.52
CA GLY A 324 2.64 6.57 24.82
C GLY A 324 3.08 5.15 24.44
N THR A 325 2.10 4.35 24.04
CA THR A 325 2.32 2.98 23.55
C THR A 325 2.46 3.02 22.03
N ARG A 326 3.47 2.34 21.49
CA ARG A 326 3.65 2.19 20.04
C ARG A 326 2.38 1.59 19.43
N ILE A 327 1.93 2.16 18.31
CA ILE A 327 0.64 1.77 17.71
C ILE A 327 0.68 0.31 17.25
N ASN A 328 1.81 -0.13 16.70
CA ASN A 328 1.98 -1.50 16.26
C ASN A 328 1.95 -2.50 17.42
N HIS A 329 2.58 -2.19 18.56
CA HIS A 329 2.51 -3.01 19.78
C HIS A 329 1.06 -3.17 20.21
N LYS A 330 0.32 -2.05 20.33
CA LYS A 330 -1.08 -2.12 20.74
C LYS A 330 -1.94 -2.91 19.76
N ARG A 331 -1.66 -2.81 18.46
CA ARG A 331 -2.40 -3.56 17.45
C ARG A 331 -2.08 -5.05 17.49
N VAL A 332 -0.83 -5.43 17.73
CA VAL A 332 -0.43 -6.83 17.90
C VAL A 332 -1.07 -7.42 19.16
N GLU A 333 -1.08 -6.71 20.29
CA GLU A 333 -1.80 -7.15 21.49
C GLU A 333 -3.28 -7.48 21.20
N GLN A 334 -3.99 -6.63 20.45
CA GLN A 334 -5.38 -6.89 20.02
C GLN A 334 -5.52 -8.13 19.16
N ALA A 335 -4.52 -8.44 18.33
CA ALA A 335 -4.47 -9.69 17.58
C ALA A 335 -4.32 -10.88 18.52
N LEU A 336 -3.34 -10.82 19.43
CA LEU A 336 -3.00 -11.90 20.36
C LEU A 336 -4.11 -12.21 21.37
N GLU A 337 -4.94 -11.23 21.73
CA GLU A 337 -6.16 -11.44 22.53
C GLU A 337 -7.14 -12.44 21.89
N LYS A 338 -7.09 -12.62 20.57
CA LYS A 338 -7.90 -13.59 19.83
C LYS A 338 -7.26 -14.98 19.76
N SER A 339 -6.08 -15.16 20.34
CA SER A 339 -5.29 -16.40 20.28
C SER A 339 -5.13 -16.98 18.87
N PRO A 340 -4.71 -16.17 17.87
CA PRO A 340 -4.54 -16.65 16.50
C PRO A 340 -3.27 -17.49 16.37
N ASP A 341 -3.28 -18.40 15.39
CA ASP A 341 -2.08 -19.09 14.94
C ASP A 341 -1.23 -18.17 14.05
N GLU A 342 -1.90 -17.32 13.24
CA GLU A 342 -1.25 -16.38 12.32
C GLU A 342 -1.98 -15.03 12.26
N ILE A 343 -1.26 -13.96 11.90
CA ILE A 343 -1.84 -12.65 11.59
C ILE A 343 -1.71 -12.40 10.08
N ALA A 344 -2.84 -12.17 9.40
CA ALA A 344 -2.85 -11.83 7.99
C ALA A 344 -3.09 -10.34 7.75
N THR A 345 -2.49 -9.80 6.70
CA THR A 345 -2.80 -8.47 6.18
C THR A 345 -2.68 -8.45 4.65
N ALA A 346 -3.02 -7.32 4.04
CA ALA A 346 -2.88 -7.11 2.62
C ALA A 346 -2.18 -5.76 2.33
N CYS A 347 -1.20 -5.41 3.17
CA CYS A 347 -0.47 -4.16 3.07
C CYS A 347 1.00 -4.35 3.48
N PRO A 348 1.95 -3.99 2.61
CA PRO A 348 3.38 -4.10 2.90
C PRO A 348 3.84 -3.37 4.15
N PHE A 349 3.31 -2.17 4.40
CA PHE A 349 3.65 -1.42 5.60
C PHE A 349 3.03 -2.04 6.85
N CYS A 350 1.77 -2.51 6.77
CA CYS A 350 1.17 -3.22 7.91
C CYS A 350 1.92 -4.51 8.22
N LEU A 351 2.37 -5.24 7.20
CA LEU A 351 3.17 -6.45 7.34
C LEU A 351 4.47 -6.19 8.12
N ILE A 352 5.21 -5.13 7.74
CA ILE A 352 6.42 -4.73 8.46
C ILE A 352 6.08 -4.35 9.90
N MET A 353 5.12 -3.44 10.11
CA MET A 353 4.79 -2.94 11.46
C MET A 353 4.31 -4.04 12.40
N LEU A 354 3.45 -4.94 11.92
CA LEU A 354 2.91 -6.04 12.73
C LEU A 354 3.99 -7.08 13.04
N ARG A 355 4.89 -7.38 12.09
CA ARG A 355 6.02 -8.28 12.34
C ARG A 355 7.02 -7.70 13.34
N ASP A 356 7.32 -6.40 13.20
CA ASP A 356 8.19 -5.72 14.16
C ASP A 356 7.52 -5.69 15.54
N GLY A 357 6.20 -5.49 15.60
CA GLY A 357 5.44 -5.54 16.84
C GLY A 357 5.40 -6.93 17.48
N THR A 358 5.26 -8.02 16.71
CA THR A 358 5.34 -9.38 17.27
C THR A 358 6.75 -9.72 17.74
N THR A 359 7.78 -9.20 17.05
CA THR A 359 9.18 -9.38 17.47
C THR A 359 9.46 -8.66 18.78
N ASP A 360 9.08 -7.39 18.90
CA ASP A 360 9.30 -6.59 20.11
C ASP A 360 8.54 -7.12 21.34
N LEU A 361 7.45 -7.85 21.12
CA LEU A 361 6.63 -8.47 22.16
C LEU A 361 7.02 -9.94 22.46
N ASP A 362 8.13 -10.42 21.89
CA ASP A 362 8.60 -11.81 22.02
C ASP A 362 7.56 -12.86 21.58
N ARG A 363 6.78 -12.55 20.53
CA ARG A 363 5.71 -13.40 19.97
C ARG A 363 5.96 -13.80 18.52
N THR A 364 7.20 -14.12 18.20
CA THR A 364 7.60 -14.62 16.88
C THR A 364 7.07 -16.02 16.57
N ASP A 365 6.40 -16.68 17.55
CA ASP A 365 5.61 -17.90 17.35
C ASP A 365 4.35 -17.67 16.49
N VAL A 366 3.84 -16.44 16.45
CA VAL A 366 2.69 -16.07 15.59
C VAL A 366 3.22 -15.45 14.30
N ALA A 367 3.07 -16.16 13.19
CA ALA A 367 3.53 -15.67 11.89
C ALA A 367 2.69 -14.48 11.41
N VAL A 368 3.34 -13.51 10.76
CA VAL A 368 2.65 -12.39 10.10
C VAL A 368 2.82 -12.51 8.59
N ARG A 369 1.72 -12.63 7.84
CA ARG A 369 1.72 -12.97 6.42
C ARG A 369 0.81 -12.08 5.57
N ASP A 370 1.15 -11.92 4.30
CA ASP A 370 0.22 -11.36 3.32
C ASP A 370 -0.74 -12.45 2.82
N VAL A 371 -1.98 -12.09 2.54
CA VAL A 371 -2.98 -13.02 1.98
C VAL A 371 -2.54 -13.70 0.68
N ALA A 372 -1.70 -13.06 -0.14
CA ALA A 372 -1.15 -13.66 -1.34
C ALA A 372 -0.22 -14.84 -1.03
N GLU A 373 0.50 -14.81 0.09
CA GLU A 373 1.39 -15.89 0.49
C GLU A 373 0.59 -17.10 1.00
N LEU A 374 -0.46 -16.84 1.79
CA LEU A 374 -1.39 -17.88 2.25
C LEU A 374 -2.04 -18.61 1.06
N LEU A 375 -2.52 -17.84 0.08
CA LEU A 375 -3.11 -18.40 -1.12
C LEU A 375 -2.07 -19.17 -1.97
N ALA A 376 -0.86 -18.65 -2.11
CA ALA A 376 0.20 -19.31 -2.87
C ALA A 376 0.65 -20.65 -2.25
N ASP A 377 0.67 -20.76 -0.92
CA ASP A 377 0.88 -22.04 -0.24
C ASP A 377 -0.25 -23.01 -0.59
N ALA A 378 -1.50 -22.55 -0.45
CA ALA A 378 -2.68 -23.38 -0.58
C ALA A 378 -2.94 -23.88 -2.00
N THR A 379 -2.56 -23.10 -3.03
CA THR A 379 -2.68 -23.49 -4.44
C THR A 379 -1.44 -24.21 -4.98
N GLY A 380 -0.39 -24.34 -4.16
CA GLY A 380 0.92 -24.86 -4.60
C GLY A 380 1.62 -23.98 -5.65
N ALA A 381 1.30 -22.68 -5.70
CA ALA A 381 1.83 -21.75 -6.71
C ALA A 381 3.35 -21.57 -6.63
N TRP A 382 3.95 -21.79 -5.46
CA TRP A 382 5.38 -21.66 -5.28
C TRP A 382 6.13 -22.60 -6.21
N ASN A 383 6.85 -22.02 -7.17
CA ASN A 383 7.81 -22.73 -7.97
C ASN A 383 8.96 -23.19 -7.05
N ARG A 384 8.91 -24.47 -6.69
CA ARG A 384 9.86 -25.13 -5.78
C ARG A 384 11.31 -25.11 -6.31
N ASP A 385 11.50 -24.88 -7.62
CA ASP A 385 12.83 -24.79 -8.26
C ASP A 385 13.49 -23.41 -8.10
N VAL A 386 12.74 -22.39 -7.67
CA VAL A 386 13.25 -21.00 -7.51
C VAL A 386 13.53 -20.66 -6.05
N GLY A 387 13.45 -21.65 -5.16
CA GLY A 387 13.61 -21.48 -3.71
C GLY A 387 12.47 -20.67 -3.11
N ALA A 388 11.74 -21.25 -2.17
CA ALA A 388 11.06 -20.44 -1.17
C ALA A 388 12.17 -19.64 -0.46
N PRO A 389 12.11 -18.30 -0.39
CA PRO A 389 13.10 -17.55 0.36
C PRO A 389 13.06 -18.03 1.81
N GLU A 390 14.24 -18.36 2.36
CA GLU A 390 14.40 -18.95 3.70
C GLU A 390 13.54 -18.20 4.74
N PRO A 391 12.97 -18.94 5.72
CA PRO A 391 11.91 -18.47 6.63
C PRO A 391 12.07 -17.02 7.10
#